data_AF-A0AA88KPZ9-F1
#
_entry.id   AF-A0AA88KPZ9-F1
#
_cell.length_a   1.000
_cell.length_b   1.000
_cell.length_c   1.000
_cell.angle_alpha   90.00
_cell.angle_beta   90.00
_cell.angle_gamma   90.00
#
_symmetry.space_group_name_H-M   'P 1'
#
loop_
_entity.id
_entity.type
_entity.pdbx_description
1 polymer ?
#
loop_
_entity_poly.entity_id
_entity_poly.type
_entity_poly.pdbx_seq_one_letter_code
_entity_poly.pdbx_strand_id
1 'polypeptide(L)' 'MNNPAGFGQQQQVSMVELEAFRTLYFNMLTVCNKKCLTAYGKDLDDYEKKCVDSCVDKFFDAQKEISLVMQNQQLQ' A
#
# COMPACT_ATOMS: atom_id res chain seq x y z
N MET A 1 2.26 -26.10 -34.06
CA MET A 1 1.05 -25.54 -33.41
C MET A 1 1.52 -24.57 -32.34
N ASN A 2 1.58 -23.27 -32.65
CA ASN A 2 1.88 -22.23 -31.67
C ASN A 2 0.56 -21.75 -31.09
N ASN A 3 0.36 -21.95 -29.79
CA ASN A 3 -0.84 -21.54 -29.07
C ASN A 3 -0.56 -20.17 -28.40
N PRO A 4 -1.20 -19.06 -28.81
CA PRO A 4 -0.90 -17.72 -28.29
C PRO A 4 -1.57 -17.41 -26.94
N ALA A 5 -2.20 -18.38 -26.29
CA ALA A 5 -3.02 -18.16 -25.10
C ALA A 5 -2.24 -17.84 -23.80
N GLY A 6 -0.91 -18.00 -23.77
CA GLY A 6 -0.12 -17.80 -22.54
C GLY A 6 0.25 -16.35 -22.21
N PHE A 7 0.43 -15.49 -23.23
CA PHE A 7 0.93 -14.13 -23.02
C PHE A 7 -0.11 -13.18 -22.42
N GLY A 8 -1.40 -13.39 -22.70
CA GLY A 8 -2.47 -12.52 -22.20
C GLY A 8 -2.74 -12.65 -20.69
N GLN A 9 -2.62 -13.86 -20.14
CA GLN A 9 -2.88 -14.09 -18.71
C GLN A 9 -1.77 -13.53 -17.82
N GLN A 10 -0.50 -13.72 -18.18
CA GLN A 10 0.63 -13.15 -17.42
C GLN A 10 0.60 -11.62 -17.39
N GLN A 11 0.22 -10.99 -18.51
CA GLN A 11 0.11 -9.54 -18.59
C GLN A 11 -1.07 -9.02 -17.76
N GLN A 12 -2.21 -9.72 -17.75
CA GLN A 12 -3.34 -9.37 -16.89
C GLN A 12 -3.04 -9.52 -15.40
N VAL A 13 -2.38 -10.61 -14.99
CA VAL A 13 -1.95 -10.82 -13.59
C VAL A 13 -1.03 -9.68 -13.13
N SER A 14 -0.05 -9.31 -13.97
CA SER A 14 0.86 -8.20 -13.69
C SER A 14 0.14 -6.86 -13.51
N MET A 15 -0.91 -6.58 -14.30
CA MET A 15 -1.68 -5.35 -14.17
C MET A 15 -2.51 -5.32 -12.88
N VAL A 16 -3.06 -6.47 -12.45
CA VAL A 16 -3.81 -6.57 -11.19
C VAL A 16 -2.89 -6.34 -9.99
N GLU A 17 -1.69 -6.93 -9.99
CA GLU A 17 -0.70 -6.74 -8.93
C GLU A 17 -0.26 -5.27 -8.83
N LEU A 18 -0.05 -4.61 -9.97
CA LEU A 18 0.28 -3.19 -10.02
C LEU A 18 -0.84 -2.31 -9.44
N GLU A 19 -2.11 -2.58 -9.77
CA GLU A 19 -3.23 -1.79 -9.24
C GLU A 19 -3.41 -2.02 -7.73
N ALA A 20 -3.18 -3.24 -7.24
CA ALA A 20 -3.19 -3.53 -5.81
C ALA A 20 -2.08 -2.76 -5.07
N PHE A 21 -0.85 -2.77 -5.62
CA PHE A 21 0.27 -2.00 -5.06
C PHE A 21 0.00 -0.49 -5.08
N ARG A 22 -0.56 0.01 -6.19
CA ARG A 22 -0.95 1.41 -6.36
C ARG A 22 -1.97 1.82 -5.30
N THR A 23 -2.99 1.00 -5.08
CA THR A 23 -4.02 1.24 -4.06
C THR A 23 -3.41 1.29 -2.66
N LEU A 24 -2.54 0.33 -2.32
CA LEU A 24 -1.85 0.28 -1.05
C LEU A 24 -1.00 1.54 -0.82
N TYR A 25 -0.24 1.96 -1.84
CA TYR A 25 0.60 3.15 -1.80
C TYR A 25 -0.21 4.43 -1.57
N PHE A 26 -1.33 4.63 -2.29
CA PHE A 26 -2.17 5.81 -2.09
C PHE A 26 -2.86 5.84 -0.72
N ASN A 27 -3.26 4.68 -0.20
CA ASN A 27 -3.81 4.58 1.15
C ASN A 27 -2.77 4.98 2.20
N MET A 28 -1.53 4.47 2.08
CA MET A 28 -0.42 4.84 2.96
C MET A 28 -0.14 6.35 2.93
N LEU A 29 -0.01 6.92 1.73
CA LEU A 29 0.20 8.36 1.56
C LEU A 29 -0.91 9.17 2.21
N THR A 30 -2.17 8.80 2.00
CA THR A 30 -3.33 9.50 2.55
C THR A 30 -3.33 9.47 4.08
N VAL A 31 -3.05 8.30 4.67
CA VAL A 31 -3.01 8.14 6.13
C VAL A 31 -1.87 8.93 6.73
N CYS A 32 -0.64 8.78 6.22
CA CYS A 32 0.53 9.45 6.78
C CYS A 32 0.51 10.95 6.57
N ASN A 33 -0.01 11.41 5.43
CA ASN A 33 -0.27 12.82 5.19
C ASN A 33 -1.21 13.39 6.29
N LYS A 34 -2.37 12.76 6.49
CA LYS A 34 -3.37 13.21 7.48
C LYS A 34 -2.85 13.18 8.92
N LYS A 35 -1.95 12.25 9.24
CA LYS A 35 -1.45 12.04 10.61
C LYS A 35 -0.25 12.94 10.94
N CYS A 36 0.61 13.20 9.98
CA CYS A 36 1.91 13.82 10.24
C CYS A 36 2.03 15.25 9.74
N LEU A 37 1.34 15.63 8.66
CA LEU A 37 1.55 16.95 8.07
C LEU A 37 0.65 17.99 8.73
N THR A 38 1.26 19.11 9.11
CA THR A 38 0.56 20.21 9.78
C THR A 38 0.21 21.36 8.85
N ALA A 39 1.00 21.55 7.78
CA ALA A 39 0.75 22.55 6.76
C ALA A 39 1.29 22.10 5.39
N TYR A 40 0.66 22.57 4.31
CA TYR A 40 1.10 22.31 2.95
C TYR A 40 1.94 23.48 2.40
N GLY A 41 2.80 23.19 1.42
CA GLY A 41 3.57 24.21 0.70
C GLY A 41 4.87 24.67 1.40
N LYS A 42 5.28 23.97 2.46
CA LYS A 42 6.61 24.10 3.08
C LYS A 42 7.34 22.76 3.00
N ASP A 43 8.66 22.80 3.16
CA ASP A 43 9.45 21.60 3.43
C ASP A 43 9.06 20.98 4.78
N LEU A 44 9.21 19.67 4.88
CA LEU A 44 8.97 18.95 6.12
C LEU A 44 9.95 19.42 7.20
N ASP A 45 9.41 19.76 8.37
CA ASP A 45 10.26 19.96 9.55
C ASP A 45 10.74 18.62 10.14
N ASP A 46 11.66 18.68 11.11
CA ASP A 46 12.30 17.48 11.68
C ASP A 46 11.31 16.60 12.45
N TYR A 47 10.21 17.16 12.94
CA TYR A 47 9.15 16.38 13.55
C TYR A 47 8.31 15.68 12.48
N GLU A 48 7.92 16.40 11.43
CA GLU A 48 7.13 15.86 10.32
C GLU A 48 7.89 14.71 9.62
N LYS A 49 9.20 14.83 9.39
CA LYS A 49 10.05 13.76 8.83
C LYS A 49 10.00 12.49 9.68
N LYS A 50 10.32 12.59 10.97
CA LYS A 50 10.32 11.45 11.91
C LYS A 50 8.93 10.84 12.06
N CYS A 51 7.89 11.67 12.01
CA CYS A 51 6.51 11.20 12.04
C CYS A 51 6.20 10.37 10.81
N VAL A 52 6.54 10.85 9.60
CA VAL A 52 6.30 10.13 8.34
C VAL A 52 7.02 8.79 8.33
N ASP A 53 8.31 8.75 8.73
CA ASP A 53 9.08 7.51 8.84
C ASP A 53 8.36 6.49 9.74
N SER A 54 8.01 6.92 10.96
CA SER A 54 7.30 6.07 11.93
C SER A 54 5.89 5.68 11.47
N CYS A 55 5.24 6.52 10.66
CA CYS A 55 3.89 6.26 10.16
C CYS A 55 3.89 5.15 9.12
N VAL A 56 4.87 5.17 8.21
CA VAL A 56 5.01 4.14 7.18
C VAL A 56 5.23 2.77 7.82
N ASP A 57 6.12 2.68 8.80
CA ASP A 57 6.36 1.43 9.55
C ASP A 57 5.07 0.90 10.18
N LYS A 58 4.37 1.76 10.93
CA LYS A 58 3.12 1.40 11.60
C LYS A 58 1.99 1.07 10.63
N PHE A 59 1.96 1.69 9.45
CA PHE A 59 0.98 1.40 8.41
C PHE A 59 1.14 -0.03 7.92
N PHE A 60 2.38 -0.46 7.63
CA PHE A 60 2.64 -1.83 7.19
C PHE A 60 2.42 -2.86 8.29
N ASP A 61 2.77 -2.54 9.55
CA ASP A 61 2.43 -3.39 10.69
C ASP A 61 0.91 -3.59 10.79
N ALA A 62 0.13 -2.51 10.73
CA ALA A 62 -1.32 -2.58 10.78
C ALA A 62 -1.90 -3.35 9.58
N GLN A 63 -1.39 -3.10 8.37
CA GLN A 63 -1.82 -3.79 7.16
C GLN A 63 -1.58 -5.31 7.26
N LYS A 64 -0.43 -5.72 7.82
CA LYS A 64 -0.10 -7.13 8.04
C LYS A 64 -1.07 -7.79 9.02
N GLU A 65 -1.28 -7.17 10.18
CA GLU A 65 -2.19 -7.72 11.21
C GLU A 65 -3.63 -7.83 10.69
N ILE A 66 -4.14 -6.81 9.98
CA ILE A 66 -5.47 -6.86 9.38
C ILE A 66 -5.56 -7.98 8.33
N SER A 67 -4.52 -8.14 7.50
CA SER A 67 -4.50 -9.19 6.48
C SER A 67 -4.56 -10.59 7.10
N LEU A 68 -3.86 -10.82 8.22
CA LEU A 68 -3.90 -12.08 8.97
C LEU A 68 -5.31 -12.34 9.54
N VAL A 69 -5.95 -11.32 10.12
CA VAL A 69 -7.32 -11.44 10.63
C VAL A 69 -8.30 -11.78 9.52
N MET A 70 -8.22 -11.11 8.38
CA MET A 70 -9.11 -11.35 7.24
C MET A 70 -8.94 -12.77 6.67
N GLN A 71 -7.70 -13.25 6.54
CA GLN A 71 -7.44 -14.63 6.12
C GLN A 71 -8.01 -15.66 7.10
N ASN A 72 -7.82 -15.43 8.41
CA ASN A 72 -8.36 -16.32 9.44
C ASN A 72 -9.90 -16.33 9.49
N GLN A 73 -10.55 -15.19 9.19
CA GLN A 73 -12.01 -15.10 9.11
C GLN A 73 -12.59 -15.79 7.87
N GLN A 74 -11.86 -15.86 6.76
CA GLN A 74 -12.29 -16.58 5.56
C GLN A 74 -12.26 -18.11 5.72
N LEU A 75 -11.60 -18.61 6.77
CA LEU A 75 -11.49 -20.04 7.09
C LEU A 75 -12.53 -20.51 8.11
N GLN A 76 -13.43 -19.64 8.57
CA GLN A 76 -14.55 -19.93 9.48
C GLN A 76 -15.88 -19.95 8.73
#